data_AF-A0A6G2V1W5-F1
#
_entry.id   AF-A0A6G2V1W5-F1
#
_cell.length_a   1.000
_cell.length_b   1.000
_cell.length_c   1.000
_cell.angle_alpha   90.00
_cell.angle_beta   90.00
_cell.angle_gamma   90.00
#
_symmetry.space_group_name_H-M   'P 1'
#
loop_
_entity.id
_entity.type
_entity.pdbx_description
1 polymer ?
#
loop_
_entity_poly.entity_id
_entity_poly.type
_entity_poly.pdbx_seq_one_letter_code
_entity_poly.pdbx_strand_id
1 'polypeptide(L)' 'MDSRTSEVELHAMDRALVVISVDPDAGEPFPGDSSGPRLRQYVDDVERVRLVYWVTALRTVVVVAFIEV' A
#
# COMPACT_ATOMS: atom_id res chain seq x y z
N MET A 1 29.08 -6.43 -0.51
CA MET A 1 28.35 -6.85 -1.74
C MET A 1 27.24 -7.73 -1.20
N ASP A 2 26.24 -7.07 -0.62
CA ASP A 2 25.28 -7.66 0.29
C ASP A 2 23.98 -7.93 -0.45
N SER A 3 23.90 -9.11 -1.06
CA SER A 3 22.72 -9.60 -1.78
C SER A 3 21.62 -10.10 -0.84
N ARG A 4 21.39 -9.44 0.31
CA ARG A 4 20.42 -9.86 1.35
C ARG A 4 19.15 -9.00 1.41
N THR A 5 18.94 -8.11 0.45
CA THR A 5 17.80 -7.18 0.38
C THR A 5 16.86 -7.58 -0.78
N SER A 6 16.30 -8.79 -0.77
CA SER A 6 15.50 -9.24 -1.94
C SER A 6 14.34 -10.21 -1.67
N GLU A 7 14.40 -11.09 -0.67
CA GLU A 7 13.32 -12.08 -0.48
C GLU A 7 12.23 -11.60 0.47
N VAL A 8 12.60 -10.95 1.57
CA VAL A 8 11.63 -10.51 2.59
C VAL A 8 10.78 -9.35 2.08
N GLU A 9 11.39 -8.31 1.49
CA GLU A 9 10.67 -7.17 0.91
C GLU A 9 9.84 -7.52 -0.34
N LEU A 10 10.25 -8.53 -1.11
CA LEU A 10 9.45 -8.96 -2.26
C LEU A 10 8.24 -9.77 -1.79
N HIS A 11 8.42 -10.60 -0.75
CA HIS A 11 7.34 -11.38 -0.16
C HIS A 11 6.30 -10.50 0.56
N ALA A 12 6.78 -9.47 1.26
CA ALA A 12 6.01 -8.36 1.83
C ALA A 12 5.06 -7.75 0.80
N MET A 13 5.64 -7.33 -0.34
CA MET A 13 4.93 -6.62 -1.39
C MET A 13 3.91 -7.51 -2.10
N ASP A 14 4.25 -8.78 -2.37
CA ASP A 14 3.30 -9.75 -2.94
C ASP A 14 2.10 -9.99 -2.02
N ARG A 15 2.31 -10.07 -0.70
CA ARG A 15 1.20 -10.21 0.26
C ARG A 15 0.37 -8.94 0.36
N ALA A 16 0.99 -7.76 0.42
CA ALA A 16 0.27 -6.50 0.46
C ALA A 16 -0.60 -6.30 -0.79
N LEU A 17 -0.09 -6.66 -1.97
CA LEU A 17 -0.86 -6.62 -3.22
C LEU A 17 -2.04 -7.58 -3.21
N VAL A 18 -1.88 -8.81 -2.69
CA VAL A 18 -3.00 -9.76 -2.51
C VAL A 18 -4.05 -9.20 -1.57
N VAL A 19 -3.66 -8.62 -0.43
CA VAL A 19 -4.61 -8.06 0.53
C VAL A 19 -5.40 -6.90 -0.08
N ILE A 20 -4.74 -5.94 -0.74
CA ILE A 20 -5.44 -4.78 -1.30
C ILE A 20 -6.29 -5.18 -2.54
N SER A 21 -5.94 -6.27 -3.24
CA SER A 21 -6.77 -6.79 -4.34
C SER A 21 -7.98 -7.62 -3.85
N VAL A 22 -7.89 -8.26 -2.69
CA VAL A 22 -9.02 -8.96 -2.04
C VAL A 22 -9.93 -7.98 -1.28
N ASP A 23 -9.33 -7.09 -0.49
CA ASP A 23 -10.02 -6.07 0.31
C ASP A 23 -9.36 -4.69 0.13
N PRO A 24 -9.79 -3.93 -0.89
CA PRO A 24 -9.29 -2.59 -1.12
C PRO A 24 -9.64 -1.59 -0.01
N ASP A 25 -10.56 -1.95 0.90
CA ASP A 25 -10.97 -1.11 2.02
C ASP A 25 -10.15 -1.33 3.30
N ALA A 26 -9.16 -2.25 3.28
CA ALA A 26 -8.28 -2.57 4.40
C ALA A 26 -7.36 -1.42 4.84
N GLY A 27 -6.99 -0.51 3.93
CA GLY A 27 -6.20 0.68 4.25
C GLY A 27 -7.06 1.76 4.94
N GLU A 28 -6.50 2.45 5.92
CA GLU A 28 -7.18 3.55 6.59
C GLU A 28 -7.29 4.80 5.69
N PRO A 29 -8.33 5.63 5.82
CA PRO A 29 -8.43 6.89 5.08
C PRO A 29 -7.21 7.78 5.37
N PHE A 30 -6.52 8.24 4.33
CA PHE A 30 -5.40 9.17 4.49
C PHE A 30 -5.97 10.57 4.81
N PRO A 31 -5.52 11.22 5.90
CA PRO A 31 -5.97 12.57 6.22
C PRO A 31 -5.44 13.55 5.16
N GLY A 32 -6.33 13.98 4.27
CA GLY A 32 -6.01 14.88 3.18
C GLY A 32 -7.26 15.60 2.67
N ASP A 33 -7.04 16.73 2.01
CA ASP A 33 -8.09 17.55 1.40
C ASP A 33 -8.96 16.72 0.43
N SER A 34 -10.29 16.82 0.58
CA SER A 34 -11.31 16.23 -0.29
C SER A 34 -11.32 16.74 -1.74
N SER A 35 -10.40 17.64 -2.10
CA SER A 35 -10.18 18.15 -3.46
C SER A 35 -9.70 17.09 -4.46
N GLY A 36 -9.32 15.88 -4.02
CA GLY A 36 -8.80 14.81 -4.88
C GLY A 36 -9.43 13.43 -4.63
N PRO A 37 -8.93 12.37 -5.30
CA PRO A 37 -9.33 10.99 -5.03
C PRO A 37 -9.18 10.67 -3.54
N ARG A 38 -10.12 9.91 -2.97
CA ARG A 38 -10.05 9.50 -1.56
C ARG A 38 -8.87 8.55 -1.36
N LEU A 39 -7.73 9.12 -0.97
CA LEU A 39 -6.51 8.39 -0.66
C LEU A 39 -6.70 7.56 0.60
N ARG A 40 -6.15 6.36 0.59
CA ARG A 40 -6.03 5.43 1.71
C ARG A 40 -4.56 5.15 1.95
N GLN A 41 -4.20 4.92 3.20
CA GLN A 41 -2.89 4.45 3.60
C GLN A 41 -3.01 3.06 4.22
N TYR A 42 -2.13 2.15 3.83
CA TYR A 42 -1.90 0.89 4.52
C TYR A 42 -0.51 0.97 5.14
N VAL A 43 -0.46 0.83 6.46
CA VAL A 43 0.80 0.79 7.22
C VAL A 43 1.01 -0.67 7.63
N ASP A 44 2.12 -1.24 7.19
CA ASP A 44 2.61 -2.50 7.71
C ASP A 44 3.65 -2.21 8.78
N ASP A 45 3.24 -2.31 10.05
CA ASP A 45 4.14 -2.11 11.20
C ASP A 45 5.16 -3.25 11.35
N VAL A 46 4.92 -4.42 10.72
CA VAL A 46 5.82 -5.57 10.78
C VAL A 46 7.03 -5.35 9.86
N GLU A 47 6.78 -4.80 8.68
CA GLU A 47 7.80 -4.58 7.65
C GLU A 47 8.24 -3.12 7.54
N ARG A 48 7.66 -2.23 8.35
CA ARG A 48 7.87 -0.78 8.33
C ARG A 48 7.67 -0.18 6.93
N VAL A 49 6.59 -0.58 6.30
CA VAL A 49 6.21 -0.07 4.97
C VAL A 49 4.91 0.70 5.07
N ARG A 50 4.84 1.85 4.41
CA ARG A 50 3.59 2.60 4.21
C ARG A 50 3.28 2.69 2.73
N LEU A 51 2.16 2.07 2.32
CA LEU A 51 1.57 2.24 1.01
C LEU A 51 0.49 3.32 1.04
N VAL A 52 0.52 4.24 0.08
CA VAL A 52 -0.57 5.18 -0.18
C VAL A 52 -1.19 4.85 -1.52
N TYR A 53 -2.50 4.63 -1.55
CA TYR A 53 -3.23 4.21 -2.74
C TYR A 53 -4.64 4.81 -2.77
N TRP A 54 -5.32 4.73 -3.90
CA TRP A 54 -6.76 4.98 -3.96
C TRP A 54 -7.45 3.91 -4.80
N VAL A 55 -8.76 3.82 -4.65
CA VAL A 55 -9.59 2.82 -5.33
C VAL A 55 -10.51 3.55 -6.29
N THR A 56 -10.49 3.16 -7.56
CA THR A 56 -11.38 3.72 -8.58
C THR A 56 -12.80 3.17 -8.41
N ALA A 57 -13.78 3.81 -9.05
CA ALA A 57 -15.15 3.29 -9.13
C ALA A 57 -15.23 1.90 -9.80
N LEU A 58 -14.25 1.56 -10.65
CA LEU A 58 -14.09 0.24 -11.29
C LEU A 58 -13.36 -0.77 -10.40
N ARG A 59 -13.16 -0.45 -9.11
CA ARG A 59 -12.48 -1.30 -8.12
C ARG A 59 -11.02 -1.57 -8.47
N THR A 60 -10.40 -0.68 -9.25
CA THR A 60 -8.97 -0.71 -9.56
C THR A 60 -8.19 -0.02 -8.45
N VAL A 61 -7.15 -0.67 -7.95
CA VAL A 61 -6.24 -0.12 -6.94
C VAL A 61 -5.13 0.62 -7.66
N VAL A 62 -4.98 1.91 -7.36
CA VAL A 62 -3.91 2.75 -7.91
C VAL A 62 -2.99 3.13 -6.76
N VAL A 63 -1.80 2.55 -6.75
CA VAL A 63 -0.74 2.89 -5.79
C VAL A 63 -0.10 4.21 -6.20
N VAL A 64 -0.04 5.16 -5.26
CA VAL A 64 0.47 6.52 -5.47
C VAL A 64 1.85 6.69 -4.85
N ALA A 65 2.11 6.04 -3.71
CA ALA A 65 3.41 6.10 -3.06
C ALA A 65 3.72 4.81 -2.27
N PHE A 66 5.01 4.49 -2.22
CA PHE A 66 5.60 3.49 -1.35
C PHE A 66 6.66 4.19 -0.49
N ILE A 67 6.59 4.00 0.82
CA ILE A 67 7.48 4.65 1.79
C ILE A 67 8.02 3.55 2.71
N GLU A 68 9.34 3.44 2.79
CA GLU A 68 10.06 2.63 3.78
C GLU A 68 10.32 3.49 5.03
N VAL A 69 10.00 3.00 6.24
CA VAL A 69 10.02 3.76 7.51
C VAL A 69 11.09 3.27 8.49
#